data_AF-E9F9S5-F1
#
_entry.id   AF-E9F9S5-F1
#
_cell.length_a   1.000
_cell.length_b   1.000
_cell.length_c   1.000
_cell.angle_alpha   90.00
_cell.angle_beta   90.00
_cell.angle_gamma   90.00
#
_symmetry.space_group_name_H-M   'P 1'
#
loop_
_entity.id
_entity.type
_entity.pdbx_description
1 polymer ?
#
loop_
_entity_poly.entity_id
_entity_poly.type
_entity_poly.pdbx_seq_one_letter_code
_entity_poly.pdbx_strand_id
1 'polypeptide(L)'
;MRRSFHSLLLLAGVADFVLAGPVDGSRTAAKRDPLGLSLPPLIPAIPGVTEPLASNAPPLPILQVPTPPVDSPPFDVSNIQPKKIGHFWTGAGDNTHKDFLVTVSLDDDTFGTIIHISDVPTSGNSPHHLGTSLDGKTLVGGGLLSLLKTQDTAFYWDSSDPYHPKFAHSNRALLSSITDEIRAKPEGGFLITYMGSAVGSSPGRLVETDAKGNIIHEWPEDVEGTLNILGEQFTPHGLSVDFKNNVILTSDFVVPLSILKPVSALGIQKANTLRLWELDSRKIISTIQIPHGGGIQDVKFIPGNKESAALATAVNPGQVWIIYPFRKDANGKQGVAELFYDLGDKAKDSVAIYSDISDDGKLAYFTFTLGNHVAALDISDLNNVKRLDNPDESQPIIGPHYVKISPDKKNLLVTGYFVQAGDISVLNTPGDYKGHWIDILPDGSLSFNRTIDFENIFTKTRGGARPHSVVIFDLTDPTNPKYY
;
A
#
# COMPACT_ATOMS: atom_id res chain seq x y z
N MET A 1 11.64 -90.81 -15.34
CA MET A 1 12.36 -91.39 -16.49
C MET A 1 12.81 -90.22 -17.39
N ARG A 2 14.13 -90.03 -17.54
CA ARG A 2 14.90 -89.31 -18.61
C ARG A 2 14.41 -87.93 -19.13
N ARG A 3 15.21 -86.85 -18.91
CA ARG A 3 16.11 -86.12 -19.88
C ARG A 3 15.32 -85.20 -20.86
N SER A 4 15.70 -83.98 -21.27
CA SER A 4 16.94 -83.18 -21.22
C SER A 4 16.71 -81.79 -21.90
N PHE A 5 17.28 -80.71 -21.33
CA PHE A 5 18.04 -79.56 -21.90
C PHE A 5 17.51 -78.72 -23.11
N HIS A 6 17.31 -77.39 -22.90
CA HIS A 6 18.08 -76.21 -23.43
C HIS A 6 17.42 -75.54 -24.67
N SER A 7 17.29 -74.21 -24.88
CA SER A 7 17.96 -72.95 -24.46
C SER A 7 16.95 -71.76 -24.62
N LEU A 8 16.83 -70.78 -23.72
CA LEU A 8 17.64 -69.57 -23.45
C LEU A 8 17.53 -68.42 -24.49
N LEU A 9 16.92 -67.29 -24.09
CA LEU A 9 17.40 -65.88 -24.24
C LEU A 9 16.36 -64.95 -23.54
N LEU A 10 16.57 -64.59 -22.27
CA LEU A 10 17.09 -63.31 -21.76
C LEU A 10 16.44 -62.02 -22.32
N LEU A 11 15.53 -61.42 -21.55
CA LEU A 11 15.45 -59.98 -21.35
C LEU A 11 15.27 -59.73 -19.85
N ALA A 12 16.29 -59.12 -19.23
CA ALA A 12 16.26 -58.72 -17.82
C ALA A 12 15.62 -57.34 -17.70
N GLY A 13 14.53 -57.24 -16.94
CA GLY A 13 13.99 -55.99 -16.40
C GLY A 13 13.81 -56.17 -14.90
N VAL A 14 14.75 -55.64 -14.13
CA VAL A 14 14.69 -55.62 -12.66
C VAL A 14 13.83 -54.43 -12.27
N ALA A 15 12.75 -54.71 -11.54
CA ALA A 15 11.94 -53.71 -10.85
C ALA A 15 12.59 -53.42 -9.49
N ASP A 16 13.00 -52.18 -9.26
CA ASP A 16 13.41 -51.71 -7.94
C ASP A 16 12.31 -50.82 -7.34
N PHE A 17 11.72 -51.33 -6.26
CA PHE A 17 10.95 -50.57 -5.29
C PHE A 17 11.89 -49.67 -4.51
N VAL A 18 11.69 -48.35 -4.57
CA VAL A 18 12.35 -47.41 -3.66
C VAL A 18 11.36 -46.94 -2.60
N LEU A 19 11.71 -47.29 -1.36
CA LEU A 19 11.09 -46.87 -0.11
C LEU A 19 11.11 -45.35 0.05
N ALA A 20 9.98 -44.78 0.46
CA ALA A 20 9.86 -43.39 0.85
C ALA A 20 10.65 -43.11 2.14
N GLY A 21 11.67 -42.25 2.04
CA GLY A 21 12.30 -41.59 3.18
C GLY A 21 11.58 -40.28 3.53
N PRO A 22 11.77 -39.75 4.75
CA PRO A 22 11.10 -38.52 5.19
C PRO A 22 11.65 -37.32 4.41
N VAL A 23 10.75 -36.52 3.85
CA VAL A 23 11.09 -35.30 3.11
C VAL A 23 11.24 -34.16 4.11
N ASP A 24 12.49 -33.75 4.36
CA ASP A 24 12.79 -32.48 5.01
C ASP A 24 12.28 -31.33 4.13
N GLY A 25 11.35 -30.56 4.67
CA GLY A 25 10.73 -29.41 4.02
C GLY A 25 11.66 -28.20 3.98
N SER A 26 12.52 -28.13 2.97
CA SER A 26 13.08 -26.87 2.49
C SER A 26 12.58 -26.66 1.06
N ARG A 27 11.41 -26.03 0.92
CA ARG A 27 10.88 -25.62 -0.38
C ARG A 27 11.47 -24.25 -0.71
N THR A 28 12.67 -24.25 -1.29
CA THR A 28 13.13 -23.08 -2.06
C THR A 28 12.24 -22.94 -3.28
N ALA A 29 11.45 -21.87 -3.35
CA ALA A 29 10.73 -21.49 -4.56
C ALA A 29 11.72 -21.48 -5.74
N ALA A 30 11.42 -22.22 -6.80
CA ALA A 30 12.25 -22.23 -8.00
C ALA A 30 12.36 -20.80 -8.54
N LYS A 31 13.58 -20.34 -8.86
CA LYS A 31 13.82 -19.03 -9.49
C LYS A 31 13.03 -18.96 -10.81
N ARG A 32 11.95 -18.19 -10.82
CA ARG A 32 11.23 -17.78 -12.03
C ARG A 32 11.90 -16.53 -12.59
N ASP A 33 11.92 -16.39 -13.91
CA ASP A 33 12.37 -15.15 -14.54
C ASP A 33 11.43 -13.99 -14.13
N PRO A 34 11.96 -12.77 -13.91
CA PRO A 34 11.14 -11.61 -13.61
C PRO A 34 10.02 -11.40 -14.64
N LEU A 35 8.79 -11.24 -14.15
CA LEU A 35 7.62 -10.88 -14.98
C LEU A 35 7.55 -9.37 -15.24
N GLY A 36 8.23 -8.57 -14.43
CA GLY A 36 8.18 -7.11 -14.51
C GLY A 36 8.84 -6.54 -15.76
N LEU A 37 8.30 -5.42 -16.25
CA LEU A 37 8.91 -4.61 -17.30
C LEU A 37 9.43 -3.31 -16.69
N SER A 38 10.49 -2.76 -17.29
CA SER A 38 10.86 -1.36 -17.14
C SER A 38 11.19 -0.82 -18.53
N LEU A 39 10.54 0.27 -18.90
CA LEU A 39 10.73 0.93 -20.18
C LEU A 39 11.34 2.32 -19.94
N PRO A 40 12.31 2.77 -20.75
CA PRO A 40 12.76 4.15 -20.70
C PRO A 40 11.58 5.09 -21.02
N PRO A 41 11.65 6.37 -20.62
CA PRO A 41 10.66 7.36 -21.00
C PRO A 41 10.39 7.31 -22.52
N LEU A 42 9.12 7.28 -22.91
CA LEU A 42 8.72 7.21 -24.33
C LEU A 42 9.24 8.40 -25.12
N ILE A 43 9.31 9.56 -24.48
CA ILE A 43 9.88 10.79 -25.02
C ILE A 43 11.13 11.12 -24.20
N PRO A 44 12.31 11.26 -24.83
CA PRO A 44 13.54 11.62 -24.12
C PRO A 44 13.51 13.10 -23.68
N ALA A 45 14.16 13.41 -22.56
CA ALA A 45 14.35 14.79 -22.11
C ALA A 45 15.35 15.52 -23.03
N ILE A 46 14.94 16.70 -23.51
CA ILE A 46 15.76 17.60 -24.33
C ILE A 46 15.72 19.00 -23.69
N PRO A 47 16.85 19.55 -23.21
CA PRO A 47 16.91 20.89 -22.61
C PRO A 47 16.36 21.98 -23.54
N GLY A 48 15.49 22.85 -23.02
CA GLY A 48 14.87 23.94 -23.78
C GLY A 48 13.69 23.52 -24.67
N VAL A 49 13.39 22.22 -24.76
CA VAL A 49 12.22 21.66 -25.48
C VAL A 49 11.26 20.97 -24.51
N THR A 50 11.79 20.37 -23.45
CA THR A 50 10.99 19.63 -22.45
C THR A 50 10.04 20.56 -21.69
N GLU A 51 10.52 21.73 -21.29
CA GLU A 51 9.78 22.68 -20.46
C GLU A 51 8.56 23.24 -21.22
N PRO A 52 8.68 23.73 -22.48
CA PRO A 52 7.52 24.14 -23.26
C PRO A 52 6.59 22.98 -23.62
N LEU A 53 7.10 21.75 -23.80
CA LEU A 53 6.27 20.59 -24.11
C LEU A 53 5.38 20.21 -22.92
N ALA A 54 5.97 20.16 -21.71
CA ALA A 54 5.25 19.87 -20.48
C ALA A 54 4.17 20.93 -20.18
N SER A 55 4.46 22.22 -20.40
CA SER A 55 3.50 23.31 -20.11
C SER A 55 2.34 23.40 -21.11
N ASN A 56 2.54 22.97 -22.36
CA ASN A 56 1.57 23.12 -23.45
C ASN A 56 0.80 21.83 -23.77
N ALA A 57 1.16 20.69 -23.18
CA ALA A 57 0.49 19.43 -23.42
C ALA A 57 -0.94 19.47 -22.81
N PRO A 58 -2.00 19.32 -23.62
CA PRO A 58 -3.34 19.27 -23.07
C PRO A 58 -3.55 17.95 -22.31
N PRO A 59 -4.27 17.96 -21.17
CA PRO A 59 -4.69 16.73 -20.53
C PRO A 59 -5.65 16.00 -21.47
N LEU A 60 -5.24 14.83 -21.95
CA LEU A 60 -6.14 13.93 -22.65
C LEU A 60 -7.01 13.20 -21.62
N PRO A 61 -8.24 12.81 -21.99
CA PRO A 61 -9.24 12.35 -21.02
C PRO A 61 -8.79 11.17 -20.17
N ILE A 62 -7.94 10.27 -20.67
CA ILE A 62 -7.46 9.12 -19.90
C ILE A 62 -5.93 8.99 -19.98
N LEU A 63 -5.36 8.97 -21.18
CA LEU A 63 -3.92 8.82 -21.36
C LEU A 63 -3.23 10.18 -21.54
N GLN A 64 -2.50 10.65 -20.54
CA GLN A 64 -1.71 11.87 -20.63
C GLN A 64 -0.52 11.70 -21.59
N VAL A 65 -0.08 12.82 -22.18
CA VAL A 65 1.14 12.83 -22.98
C VAL A 65 2.32 12.46 -22.06
N PRO A 66 3.14 11.44 -22.41
CA PRO A 66 4.27 11.01 -21.59
C PRO A 66 5.44 11.98 -21.75
N THR A 67 5.28 13.19 -21.22
CA THR A 67 6.32 14.22 -21.25
C THR A 67 7.42 13.86 -20.24
N PRO A 68 8.72 14.06 -20.59
CA PRO A 68 9.80 13.90 -19.62
C PRO A 68 9.59 14.84 -18.42
N PRO A 69 10.06 14.47 -17.21
CA PRO A 69 9.97 15.36 -16.06
C PRO A 69 10.91 16.56 -16.22
N VAL A 70 10.53 17.68 -15.62
CA VAL A 70 11.40 18.85 -15.48
C VAL A 70 12.36 18.63 -14.31
N ASP A 71 13.62 19.04 -14.47
CA ASP A 71 14.60 19.00 -13.38
C ASP A 71 14.23 20.03 -12.31
N SER A 72 14.25 19.62 -11.04
CA SER A 72 14.02 20.53 -9.93
C SER A 72 15.25 21.41 -9.67
N PRO A 73 15.07 22.69 -9.32
CA PRO A 73 16.16 23.51 -8.80
C PRO A 73 16.80 22.87 -7.56
N PRO A 74 18.07 23.20 -7.27
CA PRO A 74 18.73 22.77 -6.03
C PRO A 74 17.90 23.12 -4.79
N PHE A 75 17.93 22.23 -3.80
CA PHE A 75 17.27 22.42 -2.51
C PHE A 75 18.29 22.21 -1.40
N ASP A 76 18.34 23.13 -0.45
CA ASP A 76 19.28 23.06 0.68
C ASP A 76 18.80 22.02 1.69
N VAL A 77 19.64 21.01 1.94
CA VAL A 77 19.37 19.95 2.92
C VAL A 77 20.33 20.03 4.09
N SER A 78 19.92 19.48 5.23
CA SER A 78 20.73 19.41 6.44
C SER A 78 21.44 18.06 6.58
N ASN A 79 22.68 18.06 7.09
CA ASN A 79 23.46 16.85 7.36
C ASN A 79 23.29 16.33 8.80
N ILE A 80 22.21 16.70 9.48
CA ILE A 80 21.92 16.19 10.83
C ILE A 80 21.56 14.70 10.79
N GLN A 81 21.76 14.03 11.93
CA GLN A 81 21.41 12.62 12.12
C GLN A 81 20.48 12.49 13.34
N PRO A 82 19.19 12.87 13.21
CA PRO A 82 18.23 12.70 14.29
C PRO A 82 17.95 11.23 14.56
N LYS A 83 17.38 10.96 15.72
CA LYS A 83 17.01 9.61 16.16
C LYS A 83 15.75 9.14 15.45
N LYS A 84 14.79 10.02 15.15
CA LYS A 84 13.61 9.67 14.38
C LYS A 84 13.58 10.42 13.06
N ILE A 85 13.31 9.69 11.98
CA ILE A 85 13.11 10.25 10.65
C ILE A 85 11.83 9.71 10.01
N GLY A 86 11.21 10.55 9.19
CA GLY A 86 10.12 10.17 8.31
C GLY A 86 10.57 10.20 6.86
N HIS A 87 10.33 9.12 6.13
CA HIS A 87 10.48 9.05 4.68
C HIS A 87 9.12 9.26 4.03
N PHE A 88 8.90 10.42 3.41
CA PHE A 88 7.63 10.78 2.80
C PHE A 88 7.67 10.56 1.29
N TRP A 89 6.76 9.74 0.77
CA TRP A 89 6.62 9.56 -0.67
C TRP A 89 5.74 10.68 -1.24
N THR A 90 6.32 11.50 -2.11
CA THR A 90 5.86 12.88 -2.31
C THR A 90 5.78 13.27 -3.78
N GLY A 91 4.59 13.73 -4.20
CA GLY A 91 4.38 14.26 -5.54
C GLY A 91 4.81 15.72 -5.64
N ALA A 92 5.39 16.13 -6.77
CA ALA A 92 5.61 17.55 -7.05
C ALA A 92 4.28 18.29 -7.20
N GLY A 93 4.15 19.48 -6.60
CA GLY A 93 2.89 20.23 -6.56
C GLY A 93 2.35 20.62 -7.93
N ASP A 94 3.24 20.81 -8.91
CA ASP A 94 2.91 21.14 -10.30
C ASP A 94 2.77 19.93 -11.25
N ASN A 95 3.05 18.70 -10.78
CA ASN A 95 3.05 17.46 -11.58
C ASN A 95 3.99 17.44 -12.81
N THR A 96 4.87 18.42 -12.95
CA THR A 96 5.83 18.52 -14.07
C THR A 96 7.24 18.19 -13.61
N HIS A 97 7.64 18.64 -12.42
CA HIS A 97 8.90 18.26 -11.79
C HIS A 97 8.88 16.81 -11.32
N LYS A 98 10.08 16.22 -11.17
CA LYS A 98 10.24 14.87 -10.64
C LYS A 98 9.52 14.72 -9.30
N ASP A 99 8.79 13.62 -9.17
CA ASP A 99 8.33 13.17 -7.86
C ASP A 99 9.53 12.64 -7.05
N PHE A 100 9.41 12.59 -5.73
CA PHE A 100 10.58 12.39 -4.88
C PHE A 100 10.24 11.77 -3.54
N LEU A 101 11.23 11.07 -2.99
CA LEU A 101 11.24 10.67 -1.58
C LEU A 101 11.96 11.76 -0.79
N VAL A 102 11.34 12.26 0.28
CA VAL A 102 11.96 13.24 1.17
C VAL A 102 12.14 12.65 2.56
N THR A 103 13.33 12.83 3.11
CA THR A 103 13.71 12.40 4.46
C THR A 103 13.70 13.60 5.39
N VAL A 104 12.93 13.52 6.47
CA VAL A 104 12.67 14.64 7.38
C VAL A 104 12.90 14.22 8.82
N SER A 105 13.49 15.10 9.64
CA SER A 105 13.62 14.87 11.07
C SER A 105 12.26 14.89 11.78
N LEU A 106 12.04 13.93 12.66
CA LEU A 106 10.88 13.83 13.56
C LEU A 106 11.27 14.02 15.04
N ASP A 107 12.54 14.29 15.35
CA ASP A 107 12.98 14.61 16.70
C ASP A 107 12.46 15.98 17.15
N ASP A 108 12.11 16.12 18.43
CA ASP A 108 11.47 17.33 18.96
C ASP A 108 12.28 18.63 18.73
N ASP A 109 13.61 18.56 18.77
CA ASP A 109 14.52 19.71 18.67
C ASP A 109 14.87 20.10 17.22
N THR A 110 14.67 19.19 16.28
CA THR A 110 15.00 19.37 14.86
C THR A 110 13.81 19.11 13.94
N PHE A 111 12.61 18.99 14.51
CA PHE A 111 11.38 18.61 13.84
C PHE A 111 11.14 19.39 12.54
N GLY A 112 10.84 18.67 11.46
CA GLY A 112 10.56 19.25 10.15
C GLY A 112 11.78 19.67 9.33
N THR A 113 13.00 19.46 9.84
CA THR A 113 14.22 19.72 9.07
C THR A 113 14.37 18.69 7.95
N ILE A 114 14.52 19.19 6.70
CA ILE A 114 14.77 18.34 5.53
C ILE A 114 16.22 17.85 5.53
N ILE A 115 16.40 16.54 5.49
CA ILE A 115 17.70 15.86 5.57
C ILE A 115 18.17 15.42 4.17
N HIS A 116 17.24 14.88 3.37
CA HIS A 116 17.58 14.38 2.04
C HIS A 116 16.38 14.37 1.11
N ILE A 117 16.66 14.47 -0.19
CA ILE A 117 15.69 14.34 -1.27
C ILE A 117 16.27 13.37 -2.30
N SER A 118 15.49 12.34 -2.64
CA SER A 118 15.80 11.41 -3.73
C SER A 118 14.71 11.46 -4.78
N ASP A 119 14.97 12.15 -5.89
CA ASP A 119 14.08 12.20 -7.04
C ASP A 119 13.97 10.83 -7.73
N VAL A 120 12.81 10.56 -8.34
CA VAL A 120 12.62 9.46 -9.31
C VAL A 120 12.69 10.01 -10.74
N PRO A 121 12.94 9.19 -11.79
CA PRO A 121 13.15 9.68 -13.14
C PRO A 121 11.86 10.08 -13.88
N THR A 122 10.74 10.26 -13.18
CA THR A 122 9.41 10.55 -13.74
C THR A 122 8.65 11.57 -12.89
N SER A 123 7.57 12.13 -13.45
CA SER A 123 6.68 13.09 -12.77
C SER A 123 5.22 12.74 -12.93
N GLY A 124 4.37 13.24 -12.02
CA GLY A 124 2.93 13.02 -12.08
C GLY A 124 2.57 11.55 -11.88
N ASN A 125 3.37 10.82 -11.09
CA ASN A 125 3.14 9.43 -10.73
C ASN A 125 1.97 9.29 -9.75
N SER A 126 1.58 10.40 -9.10
CA SER A 126 0.72 10.44 -7.92
C SER A 126 1.20 9.47 -6.84
N PRO A 127 2.34 9.78 -6.18
CA PRO A 127 2.82 9.05 -5.02
C PRO A 127 1.69 8.66 -4.08
N HIS A 128 1.63 7.38 -3.70
CA HIS A 128 0.55 6.82 -2.91
C HIS A 128 1.10 6.16 -1.64
N HIS A 129 1.03 4.84 -1.47
CA HIS A 129 1.57 4.15 -0.31
C HIS A 129 3.06 3.82 -0.42
N LEU A 130 3.72 3.75 0.73
CA LEU A 130 5.15 3.50 0.90
C LEU A 130 5.30 2.37 1.92
N GLY A 131 6.14 1.39 1.62
CA GLY A 131 6.51 0.31 2.53
C GLY A 131 8.03 0.20 2.67
N THR A 132 8.45 -0.53 3.70
CA THR A 132 9.85 -0.81 3.99
C THR A 132 10.08 -2.32 4.10
N SER A 133 11.24 -2.80 3.67
CA SER A 133 11.69 -4.16 3.96
C SER A 133 11.85 -4.33 5.47
N LEU A 134 11.73 -5.57 5.95
CA LEU A 134 11.82 -5.85 7.39
C LEU A 134 13.18 -5.48 8.00
N ASP A 135 14.23 -5.44 7.19
CA ASP A 135 15.57 -5.02 7.59
C ASP A 135 15.85 -3.51 7.38
N GLY A 136 14.85 -2.76 6.89
CA GLY A 136 14.93 -1.31 6.68
C GLY A 136 15.85 -0.86 5.55
N LYS A 137 16.35 -1.78 4.71
CA LYS A 137 17.32 -1.47 3.64
C LYS A 137 16.69 -1.19 2.29
N THR A 138 15.38 -1.39 2.15
CA THR A 138 14.67 -1.08 0.91
C THR A 138 13.35 -0.41 1.23
N LEU A 139 13.11 0.74 0.62
CA LEU A 139 11.79 1.36 0.56
C LEU A 139 11.16 1.07 -0.80
N VAL A 140 9.85 0.89 -0.84
CA VAL A 140 9.07 0.74 -2.07
C VAL A 140 7.82 1.61 -2.01
N GLY A 141 7.58 2.40 -3.06
CA GLY A 141 6.49 3.36 -3.14
C GLY A 141 5.63 3.11 -4.38
N GLY A 142 4.32 3.20 -4.22
CA GLY A 142 3.34 3.09 -5.30
C GLY A 142 3.10 4.41 -6.03
N GLY A 143 2.92 4.36 -7.34
CA GLY A 143 2.47 5.49 -8.16
C GLY A 143 1.06 5.26 -8.69
N LEU A 144 0.06 5.80 -8.00
CA LEU A 144 -1.37 5.54 -8.25
C LEU A 144 -1.78 5.83 -9.70
N LEU A 145 -1.31 6.96 -10.27
CA LEU A 145 -1.72 7.43 -11.60
C LEU A 145 -0.57 7.38 -12.62
N SER A 146 0.52 6.66 -12.30
CA SER A 146 1.66 6.48 -13.21
C SER A 146 1.25 5.86 -14.56
N LEU A 147 0.21 5.02 -14.54
CA LEU A 147 -0.39 4.44 -15.74
C LEU A 147 -0.80 5.48 -16.78
N LEU A 148 -1.29 6.66 -16.34
CA LEU A 148 -1.81 7.67 -17.26
C LEU A 148 -0.72 8.24 -18.17
N LYS A 149 0.56 8.14 -17.77
CA LYS A 149 1.71 8.47 -18.61
C LYS A 149 2.47 7.24 -19.08
N THR A 150 1.89 6.04 -18.96
CA THR A 150 2.52 4.75 -19.28
C THR A 150 3.87 4.56 -18.58
N GLN A 151 3.96 4.99 -17.32
CA GLN A 151 5.17 4.90 -16.49
C GLN A 151 5.16 3.62 -15.64
N ASP A 152 6.31 3.31 -15.05
CA ASP A 152 6.42 2.27 -14.03
C ASP A 152 5.59 2.68 -12.80
N THR A 153 5.09 1.69 -12.05
CA THR A 153 4.08 1.93 -11.00
C THR A 153 4.59 1.64 -9.59
N ALA A 154 5.73 0.97 -9.46
CA ALA A 154 6.43 0.77 -8.19
C ALA A 154 7.86 1.31 -8.29
N PHE A 155 8.27 2.07 -7.29
CA PHE A 155 9.57 2.75 -7.21
C PHE A 155 10.32 2.26 -5.98
N TYR A 156 11.60 1.95 -6.11
CA TYR A 156 12.40 1.35 -5.06
C TYR A 156 13.59 2.24 -4.71
N TRP A 157 13.90 2.35 -3.43
CA TRP A 157 15.09 3.03 -2.92
C TRP A 157 15.93 2.08 -2.07
N ASP A 158 17.25 2.18 -2.22
CA ASP A 158 18.21 1.64 -1.25
C ASP A 158 18.27 2.58 -0.05
N SER A 159 17.82 2.10 1.10
CA SER A 159 17.81 2.82 2.38
C SER A 159 18.84 2.26 3.37
N SER A 160 19.88 1.58 2.88
CA SER A 160 21.00 1.09 3.72
C SER A 160 21.71 2.23 4.45
N ASP A 161 21.76 3.43 3.86
CA ASP A 161 21.95 4.68 4.59
C ASP A 161 20.57 5.32 4.81
N PRO A 162 20.01 5.22 6.03
CA PRO A 162 18.66 5.71 6.30
C PRO A 162 18.57 7.24 6.21
N TYR A 163 19.66 7.99 6.30
CA TYR A 163 19.60 9.45 6.16
C TYR A 163 19.63 9.89 4.69
N HIS A 164 20.15 9.05 3.79
CA HIS A 164 20.30 9.38 2.36
C HIS A 164 19.84 8.22 1.46
N PRO A 165 18.55 7.83 1.51
CA PRO A 165 18.03 6.78 0.66
C PRO A 165 18.18 7.17 -0.82
N LYS A 166 18.60 6.21 -1.66
CA LYS A 166 18.89 6.45 -3.08
C LYS A 166 17.92 5.70 -3.96
N PHE A 167 17.34 6.37 -4.95
CA PHE A 167 16.55 5.70 -5.97
C PHE A 167 17.37 4.59 -6.63
N ALA A 168 16.84 3.37 -6.59
CA ALA A 168 17.49 2.18 -7.13
C ALA A 168 16.94 1.84 -8.51
N HIS A 169 15.62 1.63 -8.61
CA HIS A 169 14.93 1.29 -9.86
C HIS A 169 13.41 1.42 -9.70
N SER A 170 12.69 1.23 -10.81
CA SER A 170 11.23 1.11 -10.84
C SER A 170 10.82 -0.08 -11.71
N ASN A 171 9.58 -0.53 -11.55
CA ASN A 171 8.99 -1.55 -12.42
C ASN A 171 7.47 -1.43 -12.52
N ARG A 172 6.88 -2.22 -13.42
CA ARG A 172 5.45 -2.44 -13.55
C ARG A 172 5.12 -3.91 -13.81
N ALA A 173 3.92 -4.31 -13.42
CA ALA A 173 3.35 -5.61 -13.67
C ALA A 173 2.81 -5.73 -15.13
N LEU A 174 2.55 -6.94 -15.61
CA LEU A 174 2.05 -7.19 -16.96
C LEU A 174 0.53 -7.12 -17.06
N LEU A 175 -0.18 -7.64 -16.04
CA LEU A 175 -1.63 -7.79 -16.05
C LEU A 175 -2.33 -6.71 -15.20
N SER A 176 -1.60 -6.07 -14.29
CA SER A 176 -2.14 -5.08 -13.36
C SER A 176 -1.37 -3.76 -13.33
N SER A 177 -1.98 -2.76 -12.72
CA SER A 177 -1.44 -1.42 -12.50
C SER A 177 -2.08 -0.79 -11.26
N ILE A 178 -1.74 0.47 -10.96
CA ILE A 178 -2.34 1.27 -9.88
C ILE A 178 -2.00 0.64 -8.53
N THR A 179 -0.70 0.72 -8.23
CA THR A 179 -0.10 0.25 -6.98
C THR A 179 -0.71 0.98 -5.79
N ASP A 180 -1.07 0.21 -4.78
CA ASP A 180 -1.65 0.69 -3.53
C ASP A 180 -0.88 0.11 -2.33
N GLU A 181 -1.52 -0.65 -1.43
CA GLU A 181 -0.89 -1.22 -0.24
C GLU A 181 0.28 -2.17 -0.47
N ILE A 182 1.23 -2.15 0.48
CA ILE A 182 2.50 -2.86 0.42
C ILE A 182 2.77 -3.55 1.76
N ARG A 183 3.15 -4.83 1.71
CA ARG A 183 3.62 -5.60 2.89
C ARG A 183 4.92 -6.34 2.58
N ALA A 184 5.93 -6.12 3.42
CA ALA A 184 7.19 -6.85 3.32
C ALA A 184 7.02 -8.32 3.72
N LYS A 185 7.79 -9.19 3.08
CA LYS A 185 7.80 -10.63 3.35
C LYS A 185 9.00 -11.02 4.25
N PRO A 186 8.85 -12.00 5.15
CA PRO A 186 9.93 -12.52 6.00
C PRO A 186 11.18 -12.97 5.23
N GLU A 187 10.98 -13.57 4.07
CA GLU A 187 12.04 -14.05 3.18
C GLU A 187 12.64 -12.97 2.27
N GLY A 188 12.18 -11.72 2.40
CA GLY A 188 12.54 -10.59 1.55
C GLY A 188 11.56 -10.38 0.37
N GLY A 189 11.52 -9.15 -0.12
CA GLY A 189 10.55 -8.73 -1.13
C GLY A 189 9.21 -8.34 -0.52
N PHE A 190 8.19 -8.18 -1.36
CA PHE A 190 6.92 -7.58 -0.97
C PHE A 190 5.72 -8.30 -1.59
N LEU A 191 4.59 -8.25 -0.88
CA LEU A 191 3.25 -8.41 -1.43
C LEU A 191 2.67 -7.01 -1.63
N ILE A 192 2.09 -6.74 -2.80
CA ILE A 192 1.63 -5.41 -3.17
C ILE A 192 0.28 -5.51 -3.88
N THR A 193 -0.71 -4.74 -3.45
CA THR A 193 -1.99 -4.67 -4.15
C THR A 193 -1.89 -3.71 -5.33
N TYR A 194 -2.35 -4.19 -6.48
CA TYR A 194 -2.50 -3.41 -7.70
C TYR A 194 -3.99 -3.37 -8.00
N MET A 195 -4.62 -2.23 -7.75
CA MET A 195 -6.09 -2.10 -7.78
C MET A 195 -6.68 -2.35 -9.16
N GLY A 196 -5.95 -1.98 -10.21
CA GLY A 196 -6.41 -2.02 -11.58
C GLY A 196 -5.73 -3.11 -12.40
N SER A 197 -6.36 -3.47 -13.51
CA SER A 197 -5.72 -4.15 -14.63
C SER A 197 -4.64 -3.24 -15.23
N ALA A 198 -3.87 -3.75 -16.19
CA ALA A 198 -2.88 -2.97 -16.94
C ALA A 198 -3.45 -1.72 -17.62
N VAL A 199 -4.79 -1.59 -17.76
CA VAL A 199 -5.48 -0.41 -18.30
C VAL A 199 -6.35 0.32 -17.26
N GLY A 200 -6.21 -0.02 -15.97
CA GLY A 200 -6.89 0.65 -14.86
C GLY A 200 -8.34 0.19 -14.60
N SER A 201 -8.81 -0.85 -15.31
CA SER A 201 -10.12 -1.49 -15.06
C SER A 201 -10.04 -2.57 -13.98
N SER A 202 -11.12 -3.29 -13.69
CA SER A 202 -11.05 -4.60 -13.02
C SER A 202 -10.68 -5.69 -14.06
N PRO A 203 -10.03 -6.81 -13.68
CA PRO A 203 -9.50 -7.11 -12.34
C PRO A 203 -8.07 -6.62 -12.11
N GLY A 204 -7.79 -6.17 -10.90
CA GLY A 204 -6.45 -5.95 -10.36
C GLY A 204 -5.74 -7.24 -9.94
N ARG A 205 -4.61 -7.15 -9.24
CA ARG A 205 -3.80 -8.31 -8.80
C ARG A 205 -3.19 -8.09 -7.42
N LEU A 206 -2.90 -9.20 -6.74
CA LEU A 206 -1.90 -9.21 -5.66
C LEU A 206 -0.54 -9.55 -6.28
N VAL A 207 0.31 -8.55 -6.41
CA VAL A 207 1.65 -8.66 -6.98
C VAL A 207 2.62 -9.13 -5.92
N GLU A 208 3.53 -10.04 -6.29
CA GLU A 208 4.59 -10.51 -5.41
C GLU A 208 5.96 -10.25 -6.01
N THR A 209 6.88 -9.76 -5.18
CA THR A 209 8.26 -9.45 -5.57
C THR A 209 9.29 -10.26 -4.79
N ASP A 210 10.46 -10.43 -5.40
CA ASP A 210 11.65 -10.92 -4.70
C ASP A 210 12.35 -9.81 -3.89
N ALA A 211 13.40 -10.15 -3.14
CA ALA A 211 14.16 -9.20 -2.32
C ALA A 211 14.85 -8.06 -3.10
N LYS A 212 14.96 -8.18 -4.42
CA LYS A 212 15.51 -7.13 -5.29
C LYS A 212 14.41 -6.26 -5.88
N GLY A 213 13.14 -6.50 -5.56
CA GLY A 213 12.00 -5.80 -6.12
C GLY A 213 11.53 -6.36 -7.46
N ASN A 214 12.10 -7.45 -7.98
CA ASN A 214 11.62 -8.04 -9.24
C ASN A 214 10.25 -8.67 -9.04
N ILE A 215 9.29 -8.38 -9.91
CA ILE A 215 7.98 -9.03 -9.90
C ILE A 215 8.15 -10.49 -10.32
N ILE A 216 7.70 -11.41 -9.47
CA ILE A 216 7.78 -12.86 -9.69
C ILE A 216 6.41 -13.51 -9.88
N HIS A 217 5.33 -12.89 -9.39
CA HIS A 217 3.95 -13.38 -9.56
C HIS A 217 2.92 -12.24 -9.59
N GLU A 218 1.80 -12.51 -10.27
CA GLU A 218 0.61 -11.67 -10.30
C GLU A 218 -0.63 -12.52 -9.95
N TRP A 219 -0.99 -12.58 -8.67
CA TRP A 219 -2.02 -13.48 -8.15
C TRP A 219 -3.45 -12.93 -8.32
N PRO A 220 -4.45 -13.82 -8.50
CA PRO A 220 -4.36 -15.28 -8.56
C PRO A 220 -3.85 -15.79 -9.92
N GLU A 221 -3.21 -16.96 -9.92
CA GLU A 221 -2.75 -17.65 -11.14
C GLU A 221 -3.47 -18.99 -11.39
N ASP A 222 -4.21 -19.51 -10.39
CA ASP A 222 -4.99 -20.73 -10.53
C ASP A 222 -6.34 -20.47 -11.22
N VAL A 223 -6.94 -21.52 -11.79
CA VAL A 223 -8.18 -21.40 -12.57
C VAL A 223 -9.36 -20.94 -11.71
N GLU A 224 -9.47 -21.44 -10.48
CA GLU A 224 -10.60 -21.11 -9.59
C GLU A 224 -10.51 -19.66 -9.13
N GLY A 225 -9.34 -19.22 -8.67
CA GLY A 225 -9.06 -17.82 -8.34
C GLY A 225 -9.27 -16.90 -9.54
N THR A 226 -8.83 -17.28 -10.73
CA THR A 226 -9.04 -16.49 -11.96
C THR A 226 -10.53 -16.36 -12.28
N LEU A 227 -11.31 -17.44 -12.20
CA LEU A 227 -12.76 -17.38 -12.40
C LEU A 227 -13.45 -16.55 -11.32
N ASN A 228 -12.98 -16.60 -10.06
CA ASN A 228 -13.49 -15.77 -8.97
C ASN A 228 -13.38 -14.27 -9.31
N ILE A 229 -12.18 -13.81 -9.69
CA ILE A 229 -11.91 -12.39 -9.96
C ILE A 229 -12.50 -11.89 -11.30
N LEU A 230 -12.96 -12.80 -12.16
CA LEU A 230 -13.68 -12.46 -13.39
C LEU A 230 -15.20 -12.46 -13.18
N GLY A 231 -15.71 -13.27 -12.25
CA GLY A 231 -17.13 -13.33 -11.90
C GLY A 231 -17.58 -12.19 -10.97
N GLU A 232 -16.65 -11.56 -10.27
CA GLU A 232 -16.90 -10.47 -9.33
C GLU A 232 -15.80 -9.41 -9.43
N GLN A 233 -16.12 -8.14 -9.13
CA GLN A 233 -15.12 -7.07 -9.07
C GLN A 233 -13.98 -7.46 -8.13
N PHE A 234 -12.75 -7.36 -8.64
CA PHE A 234 -11.52 -7.54 -7.87
C PHE A 234 -10.63 -6.33 -8.09
N THR A 235 -10.61 -5.45 -7.09
CA THR A 235 -9.89 -4.18 -7.09
C THR A 235 -9.17 -4.06 -5.75
N PRO A 236 -8.15 -4.92 -5.52
CA PRO A 236 -7.52 -5.03 -4.22
C PRO A 236 -6.86 -3.70 -3.84
N HIS A 237 -7.18 -3.20 -2.66
CA HIS A 237 -6.70 -1.94 -2.09
C HIS A 237 -5.97 -2.25 -0.78
N GLY A 238 -6.70 -2.34 0.35
CA GLY A 238 -6.17 -2.77 1.64
C GLY A 238 -5.47 -4.12 1.58
N LEU A 239 -4.36 -4.27 2.33
CA LEU A 239 -3.58 -5.51 2.42
C LEU A 239 -3.10 -5.73 3.85
N SER A 240 -3.32 -6.94 4.38
CA SER A 240 -2.74 -7.38 5.64
C SER A 240 -2.43 -8.87 5.61
N VAL A 241 -1.32 -9.25 6.26
CA VAL A 241 -0.80 -10.62 6.24
C VAL A 241 -0.53 -11.09 7.66
N ASP A 242 -1.06 -12.26 8.01
CA ASP A 242 -0.72 -12.96 9.24
C ASP A 242 0.15 -14.16 8.86
N PHE A 243 1.47 -13.93 8.85
CA PHE A 243 2.46 -14.94 8.51
C PHE A 243 2.43 -16.14 9.44
N LYS A 244 2.03 -15.95 10.70
CA LYS A 244 2.01 -17.02 11.70
C LYS A 244 0.85 -17.98 11.44
N ASN A 245 -0.31 -17.44 11.06
CA ASN A 245 -1.53 -18.21 10.85
C ASN A 245 -1.83 -18.48 9.37
N ASN A 246 -0.87 -18.22 8.48
CA ASN A 246 -0.92 -18.57 7.06
C ASN A 246 -2.10 -17.95 6.28
N VAL A 247 -2.43 -16.69 6.56
CA VAL A 247 -3.55 -15.99 5.89
C VAL A 247 -3.19 -14.60 5.39
N ILE A 248 -3.77 -14.21 4.26
CA ILE A 248 -3.75 -12.84 3.73
C ILE A 248 -5.20 -12.36 3.63
N LEU A 249 -5.42 -11.07 3.92
CA LEU A 249 -6.63 -10.36 3.57
C LEU A 249 -6.31 -9.24 2.59
N THR A 250 -7.08 -9.16 1.51
CA THR A 250 -7.13 -7.99 0.64
C THR A 250 -8.55 -7.42 0.64
N SER A 251 -8.72 -6.10 0.74
CA SER A 251 -10.04 -5.47 0.59
C SER A 251 -10.26 -4.98 -0.85
N ASP A 252 -11.50 -4.91 -1.30
CA ASP A 252 -11.86 -4.39 -2.62
C ASP A 252 -12.53 -3.01 -2.51
N PHE A 253 -11.95 -2.00 -3.16
CA PHE A 253 -12.36 -0.61 -3.00
C PHE A 253 -13.18 -0.06 -4.17
N VAL A 254 -12.51 0.32 -5.26
CA VAL A 254 -13.13 0.98 -6.42
C VAL A 254 -12.39 0.60 -7.70
N VAL A 255 -13.09 0.49 -8.83
CA VAL A 255 -12.44 0.39 -10.14
C VAL A 255 -11.79 1.73 -10.46
N PRO A 256 -10.45 1.82 -10.55
CA PRO A 256 -9.77 3.11 -10.67
C PRO A 256 -10.20 3.92 -11.89
N LEU A 257 -10.36 3.27 -13.05
CA LEU A 257 -10.81 3.97 -14.26
C LEU A 257 -12.19 4.63 -14.09
N SER A 258 -13.05 4.12 -13.22
CA SER A 258 -14.40 4.66 -13.00
C SER A 258 -14.44 6.00 -12.26
N ILE A 259 -13.34 6.44 -11.64
CA ILE A 259 -13.23 7.78 -11.04
C ILE A 259 -12.68 8.83 -12.02
N LEU A 260 -12.18 8.40 -13.18
CA LEU A 260 -11.63 9.27 -14.21
C LEU A 260 -12.70 9.67 -15.24
N LYS A 261 -12.64 10.91 -15.71
CA LYS A 261 -13.51 11.40 -16.79
C LYS A 261 -13.01 10.88 -18.14
N PRO A 262 -13.88 10.62 -19.12
CA PRO A 262 -15.34 10.68 -19.04
C PRO A 262 -15.97 9.42 -18.46
N VAL A 263 -15.20 8.38 -18.13
CA VAL A 263 -15.73 7.07 -17.69
C VAL A 263 -16.63 7.20 -16.47
N SER A 264 -16.30 8.11 -15.56
CA SER A 264 -17.10 8.44 -14.38
C SER A 264 -18.54 8.89 -14.68
N ALA A 265 -18.84 9.34 -15.90
CA ALA A 265 -20.20 9.66 -16.32
C ALA A 265 -21.12 8.41 -16.38
N LEU A 266 -20.54 7.21 -16.42
CA LEU A 266 -21.26 5.94 -16.34
C LEU A 266 -21.49 5.48 -14.88
N GLY A 267 -20.98 6.23 -13.90
CA GLY A 267 -21.03 5.90 -12.49
C GLY A 267 -19.72 5.31 -11.96
N ILE A 268 -19.45 5.56 -10.68
CA ILE A 268 -18.29 5.05 -9.96
C ILE A 268 -18.57 3.61 -9.51
N GLN A 269 -17.69 2.68 -9.87
CA GLN A 269 -17.84 1.25 -9.57
C GLN A 269 -17.15 0.91 -8.25
N LYS A 270 -17.92 0.91 -7.17
CA LYS A 270 -17.47 0.61 -5.80
C LYS A 270 -17.67 -0.87 -5.47
N ALA A 271 -16.72 -1.48 -4.77
CA ALA A 271 -16.82 -2.83 -4.23
C ALA A 271 -17.20 -2.83 -2.75
N ASN A 272 -17.54 -3.99 -2.22
CA ASN A 272 -17.95 -4.16 -0.82
C ASN A 272 -17.48 -5.49 -0.24
N THR A 273 -16.36 -6.01 -0.77
CA THR A 273 -15.87 -7.34 -0.45
C THR A 273 -14.41 -7.32 0.01
N LEU A 274 -13.99 -8.41 0.64
CA LEU A 274 -12.61 -8.76 0.93
C LEU A 274 -12.33 -10.14 0.38
N ARG A 275 -11.10 -10.40 -0.03
CA ARG A 275 -10.60 -11.74 -0.35
C ARG A 275 -9.75 -12.25 0.80
N LEU A 276 -10.13 -13.42 1.31
CA LEU A 276 -9.34 -14.21 2.24
C LEU A 276 -8.53 -15.21 1.43
N TRP A 277 -7.22 -15.22 1.66
CA TRP A 277 -6.29 -16.10 0.98
C TRP A 277 -5.59 -17.02 1.97
N GLU A 278 -5.27 -18.22 1.52
CA GLU A 278 -4.22 -19.01 2.15
C GLU A 278 -2.87 -18.45 1.69
N LEU A 279 -2.01 -18.06 2.64
CA LEU A 279 -0.74 -17.42 2.32
C LEU A 279 0.14 -18.37 1.50
N ASP A 280 0.52 -19.54 1.99
CA ASP A 280 1.47 -20.45 1.34
C ASP A 280 1.14 -20.78 -0.13
N SER A 281 -0.13 -21.01 -0.44
CA SER A 281 -0.57 -21.37 -1.79
C SER A 281 -0.99 -20.18 -2.64
N ARG A 282 -1.16 -19.00 -2.03
CA ARG A 282 -1.68 -17.77 -2.65
C ARG A 282 -3.05 -17.97 -3.30
N LYS A 283 -3.85 -18.91 -2.78
CA LYS A 283 -5.21 -19.18 -3.26
C LYS A 283 -6.25 -18.37 -2.50
N ILE A 284 -7.22 -17.83 -3.22
CA ILE A 284 -8.43 -17.26 -2.62
C ILE A 284 -9.25 -18.41 -2.04
N ILE A 285 -9.48 -18.39 -0.73
CA ILE A 285 -10.29 -19.40 -0.03
C ILE A 285 -11.70 -18.90 0.30
N SER A 286 -11.91 -17.58 0.34
CA SER A 286 -13.23 -16.98 0.52
C SER A 286 -13.30 -15.55 0.01
N THR A 287 -14.48 -15.16 -0.47
CA THR A 287 -14.88 -13.76 -0.65
C THR A 287 -15.82 -13.36 0.49
N ILE A 288 -15.40 -12.45 1.36
CA ILE A 288 -16.19 -11.96 2.50
C ILE A 288 -16.90 -10.68 2.08
N GLN A 289 -18.22 -10.58 2.31
CA GLN A 289 -18.99 -9.41 1.94
C GLN A 289 -19.35 -8.57 3.17
N ILE A 290 -19.15 -7.25 3.05
CA ILE A 290 -19.68 -6.26 3.98
C ILE A 290 -20.94 -5.65 3.36
N PRO A 291 -22.11 -5.77 3.99
CA PRO A 291 -23.34 -5.13 3.53
C PRO A 291 -23.17 -3.62 3.40
N HIS A 292 -23.63 -3.05 2.27
CA HIS A 292 -23.60 -1.61 2.01
C HIS A 292 -22.22 -0.95 2.09
N GLY A 293 -21.12 -1.71 1.98
CA GLY A 293 -19.78 -1.18 2.25
C GLY A 293 -19.37 0.03 1.39
N GLY A 294 -19.79 0.04 0.11
CA GLY A 294 -19.59 1.18 -0.80
C GLY A 294 -18.12 1.62 -0.95
N GLY A 295 -17.21 0.64 -0.92
CA GLY A 295 -15.76 0.73 -0.92
C GLY A 295 -15.19 0.18 0.40
N ILE A 296 -14.52 -0.97 0.36
CA ILE A 296 -13.75 -1.45 1.52
C ILE A 296 -12.30 -1.02 1.34
N GLN A 297 -11.91 0.02 2.06
CA GLN A 297 -10.66 0.69 1.76
C GLN A 297 -9.47 0.01 2.40
N ASP A 298 -9.52 -0.22 3.71
CA ASP A 298 -8.39 -0.73 4.45
C ASP A 298 -8.77 -2.02 5.18
N VAL A 299 -7.77 -2.86 5.44
CA VAL A 299 -7.89 -4.06 6.27
C VAL A 299 -6.58 -4.31 7.02
N LYS A 300 -6.64 -4.46 8.34
CA LYS A 300 -5.47 -4.68 9.20
C LYS A 300 -5.74 -5.74 10.26
N PHE A 301 -4.90 -6.78 10.33
CA PHE A 301 -4.93 -7.75 11.42
C PHE A 301 -4.63 -7.05 12.75
N ILE A 302 -5.37 -7.40 13.80
CA ILE A 302 -5.16 -6.90 15.16
C ILE A 302 -3.96 -7.67 15.74
N PRO A 303 -2.82 -6.98 16.03
CA PRO A 303 -1.65 -7.65 16.58
C PRO A 303 -1.96 -8.42 17.86
N GLY A 304 -1.45 -9.65 17.95
CA GLY A 304 -1.63 -10.51 19.13
C GLY A 304 -3.04 -11.10 19.32
N ASN A 305 -4.00 -10.82 18.44
CA ASN A 305 -5.34 -11.40 18.53
C ASN A 305 -5.31 -12.92 18.29
N LYS A 306 -6.00 -13.68 19.15
CA LYS A 306 -5.95 -15.16 19.14
C LYS A 306 -6.69 -15.81 17.97
N GLU A 307 -7.61 -15.09 17.34
CA GLU A 307 -8.39 -15.58 16.20
C GLU A 307 -7.91 -14.99 14.87
N SER A 308 -6.78 -14.29 14.87
CA SER A 308 -6.31 -13.49 13.73
C SER A 308 -7.39 -12.52 13.25
N ALA A 309 -8.15 -11.92 14.18
CA ALA A 309 -9.16 -10.96 13.81
C ALA A 309 -8.52 -9.74 13.13
N ALA A 310 -9.19 -9.19 12.13
CA ALA A 310 -8.78 -7.96 11.43
C ALA A 310 -9.88 -6.90 11.51
N LEU A 311 -9.50 -5.63 11.40
CA LEU A 311 -10.43 -4.53 11.22
C LEU A 311 -10.44 -4.12 9.75
N ALA A 312 -11.62 -3.90 9.18
CA ALA A 312 -11.83 -3.42 7.82
C ALA A 312 -12.69 -2.17 7.81
N THR A 313 -12.37 -1.20 6.94
CA THR A 313 -13.07 0.09 6.86
C THR A 313 -14.03 0.13 5.68
N ALA A 314 -15.30 0.42 5.95
CA ALA A 314 -16.36 0.57 4.96
C ALA A 314 -16.72 2.06 4.82
N VAL A 315 -16.36 2.68 3.69
CA VAL A 315 -16.32 4.14 3.59
C VAL A 315 -17.69 4.79 3.43
N ASN A 316 -18.63 4.16 2.71
CA ASN A 316 -19.97 4.73 2.51
C ASN A 316 -20.76 4.80 3.81
N PRO A 317 -20.87 3.72 4.61
CA PRO A 317 -21.59 3.79 5.88
C PRO A 317 -20.78 4.43 7.02
N GLY A 318 -19.48 4.70 6.84
CA GLY A 318 -18.63 5.24 7.89
C GLY A 318 -18.39 4.25 9.04
N GLN A 319 -18.15 2.98 8.72
CA GLN A 319 -18.12 1.89 9.71
C GLN A 319 -16.81 1.12 9.70
N VAL A 320 -16.47 0.57 10.86
CA VAL A 320 -15.42 -0.43 11.04
C VAL A 320 -16.08 -1.79 11.24
N TRP A 321 -15.58 -2.79 10.53
CA TRP A 321 -16.02 -4.18 10.61
C TRP A 321 -14.89 -5.04 11.14
N ILE A 322 -15.22 -6.00 12.00
CA ILE A 322 -14.27 -7.00 12.47
C ILE A 322 -14.42 -8.25 11.62
N ILE A 323 -13.29 -8.75 11.13
CA ILE A 323 -13.19 -9.91 10.24
C ILE A 323 -12.53 -11.04 11.00
N TYR A 324 -13.22 -12.18 11.09
CA TYR A 324 -12.71 -13.41 11.68
C TYR A 324 -12.39 -14.43 10.58
N PRO A 325 -11.12 -14.58 10.17
CA PRO A 325 -10.74 -15.36 8.99
C PRO A 325 -11.00 -16.86 9.15
N PHE A 326 -11.04 -17.39 10.36
CA PHE A 326 -11.21 -18.84 10.62
C PHE A 326 -12.61 -19.24 11.06
N ARG A 327 -13.48 -18.28 11.38
CA ARG A 327 -14.89 -18.57 11.68
C ARG A 327 -15.63 -18.95 10.40
N LYS A 328 -16.73 -19.69 10.54
CA LYS A 328 -17.63 -20.03 9.44
C LYS A 328 -18.98 -19.37 9.66
N ASP A 329 -19.58 -18.89 8.58
CA ASP A 329 -20.95 -18.38 8.61
C ASP A 329 -21.99 -19.52 8.73
N ALA A 330 -23.27 -19.15 8.77
CA ALA A 330 -24.39 -20.09 8.85
C ALA A 330 -24.47 -21.07 7.67
N ASN A 331 -23.84 -20.77 6.54
CA ASN A 331 -23.76 -21.62 5.35
C ASN A 331 -22.47 -22.46 5.31
N GLY A 332 -21.62 -22.37 6.33
CA GLY A 332 -20.34 -23.06 6.41
C GLY A 332 -19.21 -22.40 5.62
N LYS A 333 -19.42 -21.20 5.06
CA LYS A 333 -18.41 -20.43 4.34
C LYS A 333 -17.44 -19.80 5.33
N GLN A 334 -16.15 -19.97 5.08
CA GLN A 334 -15.10 -19.44 5.95
C GLN A 334 -14.96 -17.92 5.80
N GLY A 335 -14.63 -17.24 6.89
CA GLY A 335 -14.50 -15.78 6.95
C GLY A 335 -15.82 -15.11 7.32
N VAL A 336 -15.90 -14.59 8.55
CA VAL A 336 -17.09 -13.89 9.07
C VAL A 336 -16.76 -12.42 9.24
N ALA A 337 -17.67 -11.54 8.82
CA ALA A 337 -17.62 -10.10 9.06
C ALA A 337 -18.76 -9.69 10.01
N GLU A 338 -18.43 -8.93 11.05
CA GLU A 338 -19.39 -8.39 12.02
C GLU A 338 -19.18 -6.89 12.13
N LEU A 339 -20.27 -6.12 12.27
CA LEU A 339 -20.15 -4.68 12.55
C LEU A 339 -19.43 -4.52 13.89
N PHE A 340 -18.30 -3.82 13.87
CA PHE A 340 -17.48 -3.60 15.05
C PHE A 340 -17.75 -2.25 15.68
N TYR A 341 -17.79 -1.19 14.86
CA TYR A 341 -17.99 0.16 15.35
C TYR A 341 -18.58 1.06 14.26
N ASP A 342 -19.50 1.96 14.64
CA ASP A 342 -20.00 3.05 13.80
C ASP A 342 -19.24 4.33 14.15
N LEU A 343 -18.50 4.89 13.20
CA LEU A 343 -17.62 6.04 13.43
C LEU A 343 -18.39 7.38 13.47
N GLY A 344 -19.69 7.37 13.17
CA GLY A 344 -20.57 8.53 13.20
C GLY A 344 -20.56 9.34 11.91
N ASP A 345 -21.30 10.46 11.92
CA ASP A 345 -21.69 11.16 10.70
C ASP A 345 -20.53 11.74 9.88
N LYS A 346 -19.42 12.13 10.52
CA LYS A 346 -18.22 12.63 9.81
C LYS A 346 -17.51 11.56 8.96
N ALA A 347 -17.72 10.28 9.26
CA ALA A 347 -17.11 9.18 8.52
C ALA A 347 -17.99 8.70 7.36
N LYS A 348 -19.30 8.98 7.39
CA LYS A 348 -20.24 8.58 6.34
C LYS A 348 -19.93 9.29 5.05
N ASP A 349 -20.06 8.55 3.94
CA ASP A 349 -19.74 9.03 2.60
C ASP A 349 -18.33 9.64 2.50
N SER A 350 -17.44 9.30 3.44
CA SER A 350 -16.05 9.68 3.29
C SER A 350 -15.55 9.03 2.00
N VAL A 351 -14.78 9.79 1.24
CA VAL A 351 -14.07 9.23 0.09
C VAL A 351 -13.03 8.21 0.56
N ALA A 352 -12.47 8.44 1.75
CA ALA A 352 -11.50 7.53 2.33
C ALA A 352 -11.55 7.46 3.87
N ILE A 353 -11.41 6.24 4.40
CA ILE A 353 -11.12 5.86 5.78
C ILE A 353 -9.94 4.89 5.81
N TYR A 354 -8.77 5.36 6.26
CA TYR A 354 -7.56 4.56 6.41
C TYR A 354 -7.25 4.35 7.90
N SER A 355 -6.52 3.30 8.26
CA SER A 355 -6.33 2.93 9.66
C SER A 355 -4.89 2.58 10.03
N ASP A 356 -4.58 2.62 11.33
CA ASP A 356 -3.42 1.93 11.90
C ASP A 356 -3.74 1.40 13.30
N ILE A 357 -3.08 0.32 13.70
CA ILE A 357 -3.34 -0.39 14.96
C ILE A 357 -2.03 -0.51 15.74
N SER A 358 -2.07 -0.23 17.04
CA SER A 358 -0.89 -0.37 17.91
C SER A 358 -0.39 -1.82 17.93
N ASP A 359 0.93 -2.01 18.07
CA ASP A 359 1.54 -3.35 18.02
C ASP A 359 1.11 -4.30 19.16
N ASP A 360 0.45 -3.77 20.19
CA ASP A 360 -0.15 -4.52 21.29
C ASP A 360 -1.65 -4.79 21.08
N GLY A 361 -2.20 -4.34 19.95
CA GLY A 361 -3.58 -4.58 19.53
C GLY A 361 -4.63 -3.85 20.35
N LYS A 362 -4.27 -2.79 21.08
CA LYS A 362 -5.18 -2.09 22.00
C LYS A 362 -5.73 -0.77 21.48
N LEU A 363 -5.02 -0.08 20.61
CA LEU A 363 -5.43 1.21 20.07
C LEU A 363 -5.56 1.12 18.56
N ALA A 364 -6.63 1.70 18.02
CA ALA A 364 -6.84 1.83 16.59
C ALA A 364 -7.18 3.28 16.23
N TYR A 365 -6.52 3.80 15.21
CA TYR A 365 -6.71 5.16 14.70
C TYR A 365 -7.26 5.12 13.29
N PHE A 366 -8.15 6.05 12.96
CA PHE A 366 -8.81 6.11 11.66
C PHE A 366 -8.85 7.54 11.14
N THR A 367 -8.49 7.76 9.89
CA THR A 367 -8.57 9.07 9.23
C THR A 367 -9.86 9.19 8.44
N PHE A 368 -10.57 10.32 8.49
CA PHE A 368 -11.75 10.59 7.69
C PHE A 368 -11.43 11.71 6.71
N THR A 369 -11.14 11.36 5.45
CA THR A 369 -10.63 12.34 4.48
C THR A 369 -11.58 13.52 4.27
N LEU A 370 -12.89 13.29 4.10
CA LEU A 370 -13.85 14.39 3.97
C LEU A 370 -14.35 14.93 5.31
N GLY A 371 -14.24 14.13 6.37
CA GLY A 371 -14.63 14.50 7.72
C GLY A 371 -13.62 15.40 8.43
N ASN A 372 -12.41 15.57 7.89
CA ASN A 372 -11.30 16.34 8.48
C ASN A 372 -11.02 15.93 9.93
N HIS A 373 -10.95 14.62 10.15
CA HIS A 373 -10.93 14.05 11.50
C HIS A 373 -10.06 12.80 11.57
N VAL A 374 -9.43 12.60 12.71
CA VAL A 374 -8.69 11.40 13.11
C VAL A 374 -9.38 10.87 14.35
N ALA A 375 -10.05 9.73 14.22
CA ALA A 375 -10.68 9.04 15.33
C ALA A 375 -9.71 8.11 16.05
N ALA A 376 -9.94 7.92 17.35
CA ALA A 376 -9.12 7.09 18.22
C ALA A 376 -10.03 6.15 19.01
N LEU A 377 -9.78 4.84 18.91
CA LEU A 377 -10.54 3.81 19.61
C LEU A 377 -9.60 2.97 20.51
N ASP A 378 -10.00 2.75 21.76
CA ASP A 378 -9.50 1.66 22.59
C ASP A 378 -10.28 0.40 22.26
N ILE A 379 -9.57 -0.57 21.67
CA ILE A 379 -10.05 -1.87 21.21
C ILE A 379 -9.49 -3.03 22.06
N SER A 380 -8.98 -2.73 23.26
CA SER A 380 -8.44 -3.74 24.18
C SER A 380 -9.49 -4.78 24.62
N ASP A 381 -10.76 -4.40 24.61
CA ASP A 381 -11.91 -5.29 24.70
C ASP A 381 -12.78 -5.13 23.44
N LEU A 382 -12.72 -6.12 22.56
CA LEU A 382 -13.46 -6.11 21.29
C LEU A 382 -14.99 -6.12 21.46
N ASN A 383 -15.50 -6.45 22.65
CA ASN A 383 -16.94 -6.39 22.95
C ASN A 383 -17.36 -5.05 23.57
N ASN A 384 -16.41 -4.19 23.93
CA ASN A 384 -16.64 -2.93 24.62
C ASN A 384 -15.65 -1.85 24.17
N VAL A 385 -15.70 -1.55 22.88
CA VAL A 385 -14.86 -0.52 22.25
C VAL A 385 -15.16 0.84 22.84
N LYS A 386 -14.11 1.59 23.20
CA LYS A 386 -14.24 2.96 23.72
C LYS A 386 -13.68 3.95 22.72
N ARG A 387 -14.45 4.99 22.41
CA ARG A 387 -13.97 6.13 21.63
C ARG A 387 -13.25 7.12 22.53
N LEU A 388 -12.09 7.58 22.07
CA LEU A 388 -11.15 8.42 22.82
C LEU A 388 -11.07 9.85 22.26
N ASP A 389 -11.49 10.06 21.01
CA ASP A 389 -11.67 11.39 20.41
C ASP A 389 -13.10 11.93 20.65
N ASN A 390 -13.27 13.25 20.50
CA ASN A 390 -14.59 13.85 20.45
C ASN A 390 -15.10 13.88 18.99
N PRO A 391 -16.15 13.12 18.63
CA PRO A 391 -16.67 13.10 17.24
C PRO A 391 -17.05 14.48 16.69
N ASP A 392 -17.45 15.41 17.56
CA ASP A 392 -18.00 16.71 17.15
C ASP A 392 -16.95 17.83 17.12
N GLU A 393 -15.71 17.56 17.55
CA GLU A 393 -14.67 18.60 17.59
C GLU A 393 -14.17 18.97 16.19
N SER A 394 -13.73 20.20 15.98
CA SER A 394 -12.98 20.55 14.78
C SER A 394 -11.50 20.30 15.04
N GLN A 395 -10.91 19.33 14.34
CA GLN A 395 -9.48 19.08 14.41
C GLN A 395 -8.74 20.00 13.41
N PRO A 396 -7.49 20.41 13.72
CA PRO A 396 -6.72 21.32 12.88
C PRO A 396 -6.04 20.60 11.70
N ILE A 397 -6.80 19.81 10.94
CA ILE A 397 -6.32 18.98 9.83
C ILE A 397 -7.30 19.03 8.66
N ILE A 398 -6.80 19.03 7.42
CA ILE A 398 -7.63 19.00 6.22
C ILE A 398 -7.24 17.81 5.35
N GLY A 399 -8.21 17.01 4.95
CA GLY A 399 -8.00 15.88 4.06
C GLY A 399 -7.11 14.76 4.63
N PRO A 400 -7.18 14.39 5.93
CA PRO A 400 -6.32 13.35 6.45
C PRO A 400 -6.53 12.03 5.70
N HIS A 401 -5.44 11.35 5.39
CA HIS A 401 -5.51 10.08 4.69
C HIS A 401 -4.58 9.05 5.32
N TYR A 402 -3.29 9.07 5.01
CA TYR A 402 -2.40 8.06 5.54
C TYR A 402 -2.15 8.31 7.02
N VAL A 403 -2.09 7.24 7.81
CA VAL A 403 -1.82 7.29 9.24
C VAL A 403 -0.84 6.20 9.64
N LYS A 404 0.11 6.55 10.52
CA LYS A 404 1.09 5.63 11.07
C LYS A 404 1.40 5.92 12.54
N ILE A 405 1.36 4.90 13.39
CA ILE A 405 1.82 4.98 14.76
C ILE A 405 3.35 4.88 14.77
N SER A 406 4.00 5.81 15.47
CA SER A 406 5.45 5.78 15.70
C SER A 406 5.89 4.53 16.48
N PRO A 407 7.13 4.03 16.28
CA PRO A 407 7.59 2.80 16.94
C PRO A 407 7.57 2.84 18.47
N ASP A 408 7.78 4.02 19.08
CA ASP A 408 7.71 4.20 20.53
C ASP A 408 6.29 4.51 21.04
N LYS A 409 5.29 4.50 20.15
CA LYS A 409 3.86 4.72 20.39
C LYS A 409 3.51 6.07 21.02
N LYS A 410 4.41 7.04 20.94
CA LYS A 410 4.16 8.38 21.52
C LYS A 410 3.50 9.34 20.54
N ASN A 411 3.58 9.02 19.26
CA ASN A 411 3.11 9.88 18.20
C ASN A 411 2.38 9.12 17.10
N LEU A 412 1.45 9.84 16.48
CA LEU A 412 0.76 9.46 15.27
C LEU A 412 1.22 10.41 14.15
N LEU A 413 1.70 9.86 13.04
CA LEU A 413 2.00 10.63 11.84
C LEU A 413 0.83 10.51 10.86
N VAL A 414 0.25 11.65 10.48
CA VAL A 414 -0.87 11.71 9.53
C VAL A 414 -0.52 12.64 8.38
N THR A 415 -0.76 12.22 7.14
CA THR A 415 -0.65 13.09 5.96
C THR A 415 -2.01 13.70 5.61
N GLY A 416 -2.03 15.01 5.41
CA GLY A 416 -3.24 15.77 5.05
C GLY A 416 -3.51 15.79 3.54
N TYR A 417 -3.42 14.63 2.88
CA TYR A 417 -3.66 14.49 1.44
C TYR A 417 -4.07 13.07 1.04
N PHE A 418 -5.21 12.94 0.36
CA PHE A 418 -5.59 11.72 -0.37
C PHE A 418 -5.28 11.83 -1.86
N VAL A 419 -6.24 12.26 -2.69
CA VAL A 419 -6.10 12.32 -4.15
C VAL A 419 -6.73 13.59 -4.70
N GLN A 420 -5.94 14.32 -5.48
CA GLN A 420 -6.41 15.46 -6.26
C GLN A 420 -5.90 15.36 -7.70
N ALA A 421 -6.74 14.82 -8.57
CA ALA A 421 -6.41 14.53 -9.97
C ALA A 421 -6.88 15.62 -10.96
N GLY A 422 -7.42 16.73 -10.46
CA GLY A 422 -7.82 17.89 -11.26
C GLY A 422 -8.92 17.57 -12.26
N ASP A 423 -8.80 18.12 -13.46
CA ASP A 423 -9.85 18.09 -14.48
C ASP A 423 -10.17 16.69 -15.00
N ILE A 424 -9.21 15.75 -14.94
CA ILE A 424 -9.35 14.40 -15.48
C ILE A 424 -10.13 13.44 -14.55
N SER A 425 -10.55 13.89 -13.36
CA SER A 425 -11.16 13.03 -12.34
C SER A 425 -12.36 13.71 -11.67
N VAL A 426 -13.31 12.90 -11.20
CA VAL A 426 -14.39 13.37 -10.31
C VAL A 426 -13.97 13.34 -8.84
N LEU A 427 -12.84 12.72 -8.54
CA LEU A 427 -12.21 12.69 -7.23
C LEU A 427 -11.17 13.80 -7.10
N ASN A 428 -11.51 14.80 -6.28
CA ASN A 428 -10.67 15.94 -5.96
C ASN A 428 -10.86 16.33 -4.49
N THR A 429 -10.19 15.63 -3.59
CA THR A 429 -10.32 15.88 -2.16
C THR A 429 -9.48 17.10 -1.76
N PRO A 430 -10.01 18.04 -0.96
CA PRO A 430 -9.19 19.04 -0.29
C PRO A 430 -8.10 18.38 0.56
N GLY A 431 -6.94 19.02 0.67
CA GLY A 431 -5.84 18.61 1.53
C GLY A 431 -5.04 19.83 1.96
N ASP A 432 -4.46 19.80 3.17
CA ASP A 432 -3.51 20.82 3.61
C ASP A 432 -2.06 20.51 3.20
N TYR A 433 -1.80 19.31 2.68
CA TYR A 433 -0.50 18.81 2.24
C TYR A 433 0.56 18.81 3.36
N LYS A 434 0.14 18.71 4.62
CA LYS A 434 1.04 18.67 5.76
C LYS A 434 1.31 17.25 6.24
N GLY A 435 2.49 17.06 6.81
CA GLY A 435 2.74 15.94 7.72
C GLY A 435 2.41 16.37 9.14
N HIS A 436 1.35 15.83 9.74
CA HIS A 436 0.93 16.08 11.11
C HIS A 436 1.61 15.09 12.05
N TRP A 437 2.30 15.59 13.07
CA TRP A 437 2.94 14.78 14.10
C TRP A 437 2.19 15.02 15.41
N ILE A 438 1.24 14.13 15.68
CA ILE A 438 0.24 14.27 16.72
C ILE A 438 0.71 13.47 17.93
N ASP A 439 0.59 14.02 19.14
CA ASP A 439 0.92 13.27 20.35
C ASP A 439 -0.20 12.28 20.68
N ILE A 440 0.20 11.06 21.03
CA ILE A 440 -0.66 10.05 21.65
C ILE A 440 -0.52 10.22 23.17
N LEU A 441 -1.61 10.64 23.81
CA LEU A 441 -1.68 10.82 25.25
C LEU A 441 -1.69 9.45 25.97
N PRO A 442 -1.40 9.40 27.29
CA PRO A 442 -1.31 8.12 28.02
C PRO A 442 -2.57 7.25 27.98
N ASP A 443 -3.74 7.84 27.73
CA ASP A 443 -5.02 7.15 27.57
C ASP A 443 -5.33 6.76 26.11
N GLY A 444 -4.45 7.08 25.17
CA GLY A 444 -4.60 6.84 23.73
C GLY A 444 -5.26 7.98 22.95
N SER A 445 -5.78 9.01 23.63
CA SER A 445 -6.35 10.19 22.98
C SER A 445 -5.28 11.05 22.29
N LEU A 446 -5.70 12.02 21.47
CA LEU A 446 -4.83 12.75 20.55
C LEU A 446 -4.64 14.21 20.95
N SER A 447 -3.42 14.72 20.80
CA SER A 447 -3.11 16.14 20.96
C SER A 447 -2.35 16.67 19.75
N PHE A 448 -2.99 17.58 19.01
CA PHE A 448 -2.45 18.17 17.77
C PHE A 448 -1.57 19.38 18.10
N ASN A 449 -0.28 19.29 17.78
CA ASN A 449 0.66 20.37 18.12
C ASN A 449 1.72 20.69 17.06
N ARG A 450 2.02 19.77 16.12
CA ARG A 450 3.17 19.90 15.21
C ARG A 450 2.82 19.48 13.79
N THR A 451 3.28 20.27 12.82
CA THR A 451 3.07 20.00 11.40
C THR A 451 4.28 20.38 10.57
N ILE A 452 4.48 19.68 9.45
CA ILE A 452 5.48 19.96 8.42
C ILE A 452 4.72 20.43 7.18
N ASP A 453 4.96 21.65 6.72
CA ASP A 453 4.23 22.27 5.62
C ASP A 453 4.96 22.09 4.28
N PHE A 454 4.70 20.96 3.61
CA PHE A 454 5.40 20.60 2.38
C PHE A 454 5.08 21.55 1.22
N GLU A 455 3.86 22.07 1.15
CA GLU A 455 3.47 23.03 0.13
C GLU A 455 4.37 24.26 0.21
N ASN A 456 4.49 24.88 1.39
CA ASN A 456 5.31 26.07 1.58
C ASN A 456 6.82 25.79 1.43
N ILE A 457 7.30 24.65 1.95
CA ILE A 457 8.72 24.27 1.85
C ILE A 457 9.16 24.14 0.38
N PHE A 458 8.33 23.52 -0.46
CA PHE A 458 8.70 23.17 -1.84
C PHE A 458 8.11 24.09 -2.92
N THR A 459 7.35 25.13 -2.54
CA THR A 459 6.71 26.08 -3.48
C THR A 459 7.67 26.58 -4.57
N LYS A 460 8.89 26.96 -4.20
CA LYS A 460 9.87 27.58 -5.13
C LYS A 460 10.63 26.58 -5.98
N THR A 461 10.67 25.30 -5.61
CA THR A 461 11.46 24.29 -6.31
C THR A 461 10.61 23.31 -7.12
N ARG A 462 9.36 23.08 -6.71
CA ARG A 462 8.51 22.00 -7.27
C ARG A 462 7.03 22.40 -7.38
N GLY A 463 6.74 23.71 -7.30
CA GLY A 463 5.37 24.23 -7.32
C GLY A 463 4.53 23.80 -6.12
N GLY A 464 5.19 23.45 -5.00
CA GLY A 464 4.56 22.81 -3.84
C GLY A 464 4.97 21.34 -3.75
N ALA A 465 4.39 20.61 -2.79
CA ALA A 465 4.65 19.19 -2.62
C ALA A 465 3.50 18.51 -1.90
N ARG A 466 3.15 17.31 -2.37
CA ARG A 466 1.99 16.54 -1.93
C ARG A 466 2.43 15.21 -1.32
N PRO A 467 2.82 15.18 -0.03
CA PRO A 467 3.23 13.95 0.64
C PRO A 467 1.99 13.07 0.83
N HIS A 468 2.07 11.81 0.43
CA HIS A 468 0.92 10.91 0.53
C HIS A 468 1.05 9.90 1.66
N SER A 469 2.15 9.14 1.70
CA SER A 469 2.42 8.18 2.78
C SER A 469 3.81 8.37 3.35
N VAL A 470 4.03 7.73 4.49
CA VAL A 470 5.28 7.80 5.24
C VAL A 470 5.68 6.44 5.78
N VAL A 471 7.00 6.25 5.90
CA VAL A 471 7.60 5.23 6.75
C VAL A 471 8.43 5.93 7.82
N ILE A 472 8.29 5.51 9.07
CA ILE A 472 9.01 6.06 10.23
C ILE A 472 10.15 5.14 10.59
N PHE A 473 11.36 5.69 10.63
CA PHE A 473 12.53 5.01 11.20
C PHE A 473 12.82 5.59 12.58
N ASP A 474 12.83 4.72 13.60
CA ASP A 474 13.34 5.04 14.93
C ASP A 474 14.71 4.39 15.10
N LEU A 475 15.72 5.25 15.11
CA LEU A 475 17.15 4.99 15.19
C LEU A 475 17.69 5.35 16.58
N THR A 476 16.82 5.51 17.59
CA THR A 476 17.22 5.79 18.98
C THR A 476 18.18 4.73 19.52
N ASP A 477 17.98 3.47 19.13
CA ASP A 477 18.94 2.37 19.28
C ASP A 477 19.47 1.96 17.90
N PRO A 478 20.63 2.48 17.46
CA PRO A 478 21.20 2.16 16.16
C PRO A 478 21.56 0.69 15.97
N THR A 479 21.65 -0.10 17.05
CA THR A 479 21.94 -1.54 16.98
C THR A 479 20.68 -2.39 16.75
N ASN A 480 19.51 -1.82 17.05
CA ASN A 480 18.21 -2.45 16.88
C ASN A 480 17.15 -1.43 16.39
N PRO A 481 17.39 -0.80 15.23
CA PRO A 481 16.48 0.19 14.66
C PRO A 481 15.10 -0.40 14.39
N LYS A 482 14.08 0.46 14.41
CA LYS A 482 12.69 0.10 14.15
C LYS A 482 12.18 0.82 12.90
N TYR A 483 11.52 0.08 12.03
CA TYR A 483 11.05 0.55 10.72
C TYR A 483 9.56 0.26 10.61
N TYR A 484 8.72 1.29 10.47
CA TYR A 484 7.26 1.17 10.54
C TYR A 484 6.57 1.93 9.43
#